data_AF-A0A0P6VZZ1-F1
#
_entry.id   AF-A0A0P6VZZ1-F1
#
_cell.length_a   1.000
_cell.length_b   1.000
_cell.length_c   1.000
_cell.angle_alpha   90.00
_cell.angle_beta   90.00
_cell.angle_gamma   90.00
#
_symmetry.space_group_name_H-M   'P 1'
#
loop_
_entity.id
_entity.type
_entity.pdbx_description
1 polymer ?
#
loop_
_entity_poly.entity_id
_entity_poly.type
_entity_poly.pdbx_seq_one_letter_code
_entity_poly.pdbx_strand_id
1 'polypeptide(L)'
;MNGTAHMAIGAATGFIVANSFGSGPGTTASLVAIGGVSGLMPDLDIDGKLSNKVTFSPKMIRSVAQIIGFLMMVYSYLEGSGKERWLGIGYGAGMMFLTSFITQRRMLMITGIGVTACGWQLNEIWLWLLGIYILIASFVSHRSYTHSVLGMIYYAIVARYLESSIMIDGVFEACVIGYASHLIADMKFLPFNKRGIKLFLPLSSKEI
;
A
#
# COMPACT_ATOMS: atom_id res chain seq x y z
N MET A 1 9.94 1.63 -16.33
CA MET A 1 9.45 2.95 -16.81
C MET A 1 9.29 3.91 -15.61
N ASN A 2 8.50 4.99 -15.67
CA ASN A 2 8.18 5.80 -14.48
C ASN A 2 6.74 5.48 -13.99
N GLY A 3 6.43 5.82 -12.74
CA GLY A 3 5.12 5.51 -12.16
C GLY A 3 3.93 6.09 -12.93
N THR A 4 4.06 7.26 -13.56
CA THR A 4 2.98 7.84 -14.38
C THR A 4 2.66 6.98 -15.59
N ALA A 5 3.66 6.40 -16.25
CA ALA A 5 3.45 5.47 -17.35
C ALA A 5 2.77 4.17 -16.87
N HIS A 6 3.19 3.63 -15.73
CA HIS A 6 2.56 2.44 -15.14
C HIS A 6 1.09 2.69 -14.77
N MET A 7 0.79 3.84 -14.16
CA MET A 7 -0.59 4.26 -13.88
C MET A 7 -1.41 4.42 -15.16
N ALA A 8 -0.86 5.03 -16.20
CA ALA A 8 -1.56 5.24 -17.47
C ALA A 8 -1.87 3.92 -18.19
N ILE A 9 -0.92 2.98 -18.23
CA ILE A 9 -1.13 1.65 -18.79
C ILE A 9 -2.15 0.89 -17.95
N GLY A 10 -2.04 0.91 -16.63
CA GLY A 10 -3.03 0.30 -15.74
C GLY A 10 -4.44 0.88 -15.97
N ALA A 11 -4.56 2.19 -16.12
CA ALA A 11 -5.84 2.85 -16.41
C ALA A 11 -6.41 2.42 -17.78
N ALA A 12 -5.54 2.30 -18.81
CA ALA A 12 -5.93 1.78 -20.11
C ALA A 12 -6.40 0.31 -20.03
N THR A 13 -5.75 -0.54 -19.22
CA THR A 13 -6.22 -1.91 -18.99
C THR A 13 -7.59 -1.93 -18.31
N GLY A 14 -7.84 -1.05 -17.34
CA GLY A 14 -9.14 -0.90 -16.71
C GLY A 14 -10.23 -0.47 -17.69
N PHE A 15 -9.90 0.42 -18.64
CA PHE A 15 -10.81 0.80 -19.72
C PHE A 15 -11.14 -0.39 -20.63
N ILE A 16 -10.13 -1.18 -21.03
CA ILE A 16 -10.33 -2.36 -21.88
C ILE A 16 -11.24 -3.38 -21.18
N VAL A 17 -11.01 -3.64 -19.88
CA VAL A 17 -11.86 -4.51 -19.08
C VAL A 17 -13.29 -3.97 -19.00
N ALA A 18 -13.48 -2.69 -18.73
CA ALA A 18 -14.82 -2.10 -18.70
C ALA A 18 -15.59 -2.32 -20.01
N ASN A 19 -14.92 -2.16 -21.15
CA ASN A 19 -15.51 -2.41 -22.46
C ASN A 19 -15.81 -3.89 -22.70
N SER A 20 -14.96 -4.83 -22.25
CA SER A 20 -15.23 -6.27 -22.42
C SER A 20 -16.45 -6.75 -21.63
N PHE A 21 -16.77 -6.08 -20.53
CA PHE A 21 -17.96 -6.33 -19.71
C PHE A 21 -19.19 -5.51 -20.15
N GLY A 22 -19.08 -4.67 -21.19
CA GLY A 22 -20.19 -3.80 -21.62
C GLY A 22 -20.63 -2.80 -20.54
N SER A 23 -19.69 -2.36 -19.71
CA SER A 23 -19.95 -1.54 -18.53
C SER A 23 -20.49 -0.16 -18.86
N GLY A 24 -21.40 0.36 -18.02
CA GLY A 24 -21.83 1.75 -18.10
C GLY A 24 -20.72 2.76 -17.75
N PRO A 25 -20.95 4.08 -17.96
CA PRO A 25 -19.92 5.11 -17.74
C PRO A 25 -19.37 5.16 -16.31
N GLY A 26 -20.23 4.98 -15.29
CA GLY A 26 -19.81 4.99 -13.88
C GLY A 26 -18.88 3.83 -13.55
N THR A 27 -19.28 2.60 -13.89
CA THR A 27 -18.45 1.41 -13.73
C THR A 27 -17.15 1.50 -14.52
N THR A 28 -17.20 2.05 -15.73
CA THR A 28 -16.00 2.30 -16.54
C THR A 28 -15.01 3.21 -15.81
N ALA A 29 -15.48 4.33 -15.25
CA ALA A 29 -14.63 5.23 -14.47
C ALA A 29 -13.99 4.52 -13.26
N SER A 30 -14.76 3.70 -12.55
CA SER A 30 -14.27 2.89 -11.43
C SER A 30 -13.18 1.91 -11.86
N LEU A 31 -13.41 1.14 -12.92
CA LEU A 31 -12.45 0.14 -13.43
C LEU A 31 -11.17 0.80 -13.97
N VAL A 32 -11.28 1.96 -14.64
CA VAL A 32 -10.12 2.77 -15.06
C VAL A 32 -9.30 3.22 -13.86
N ALA A 33 -9.94 3.74 -12.81
CA ALA A 33 -9.25 4.16 -11.59
C ALA A 33 -8.57 2.97 -10.89
N ILE A 34 -9.29 1.86 -10.74
CA ILE A 34 -8.79 0.62 -10.10
C ILE A 34 -7.61 0.04 -10.89
N GLY A 35 -7.72 -0.02 -12.22
CA GLY A 35 -6.63 -0.46 -13.09
C GLY A 35 -5.39 0.43 -12.94
N GLY A 36 -5.58 1.76 -12.89
CA GLY A 36 -4.48 2.71 -12.68
C GLY A 36 -3.79 2.56 -11.33
N VAL A 37 -4.55 2.37 -10.24
CA VAL A 37 -4.01 2.07 -8.91
C VAL A 37 -3.29 0.72 -8.90
N SER A 38 -3.85 -0.29 -9.56
CA SER A 38 -3.28 -1.63 -9.60
C SER A 38 -1.98 -1.70 -10.40
N GLY A 39 -1.87 -0.90 -11.47
CA GLY A 39 -0.62 -0.71 -12.21
C GLY A 39 0.48 -0.05 -11.38
N LEU A 40 0.16 0.61 -10.27
CA LEU A 40 1.13 1.21 -9.35
C LEU A 40 1.50 0.29 -8.17
N MET A 41 0.73 -0.77 -7.93
CA MET A 41 0.85 -1.59 -6.71
C MET A 41 2.19 -2.32 -6.55
N PRO A 42 2.89 -2.75 -7.62
CA PRO A 42 4.25 -3.30 -7.49
C PRO A 42 5.28 -2.31 -6.93
N ASP A 43 5.14 -1.02 -7.27
CA ASP A 43 6.04 0.07 -6.85
C ASP A 43 5.79 0.54 -5.41
N LEU A 44 4.82 -0.05 -4.73
CA LEU A 44 4.50 0.21 -3.33
C LEU A 44 5.44 -0.56 -2.39
N ASP A 45 6.75 -0.47 -2.62
CA ASP A 45 7.81 -1.08 -1.81
C ASP A 45 8.63 -0.02 -1.05
N ILE A 46 9.50 -0.46 -0.13
CA ILE A 46 10.23 0.43 0.79
C ILE A 46 11.13 1.46 0.10
N ASP A 47 11.66 1.14 -1.08
CA ASP A 47 12.54 2.03 -1.85
C ASP A 47 11.83 2.67 -3.06
N GLY A 48 10.54 2.34 -3.25
CA GLY A 48 9.70 2.85 -4.31
C GLY A 48 9.47 4.37 -4.20
N LYS A 49 9.44 5.05 -5.34
CA LYS A 49 9.10 6.48 -5.36
C LYS A 49 7.64 6.73 -4.99
N LEU A 50 6.77 5.74 -5.22
CA LEU A 50 5.35 5.82 -4.92
C LEU A 50 5.08 5.83 -3.41
N SER A 51 5.74 4.96 -2.64
CA SER A 51 5.52 4.88 -1.19
C SER A 51 5.80 6.22 -0.49
N ASN A 52 6.80 6.95 -0.95
CA ASN A 52 7.11 8.31 -0.46
C ASN A 52 6.04 9.37 -0.76
N LYS A 53 5.20 9.15 -1.78
CA LYS A 53 4.10 10.05 -2.14
C LYS A 53 2.78 9.68 -1.47
N VAL A 54 2.54 8.38 -1.27
CA VAL A 54 1.28 7.88 -0.71
C VAL A 54 1.28 7.95 0.82
N THR A 55 2.45 7.79 1.45
CA THR A 55 2.57 7.93 2.91
C THR A 55 2.65 9.39 3.34
N PHE A 56 2.14 9.69 4.53
CA PHE A 56 2.30 10.99 5.15
C PHE A 56 3.76 11.27 5.49
N SER A 57 4.12 12.56 5.60
CA SER A 57 5.47 12.91 6.03
C SER A 57 5.70 12.46 7.49
N PRO A 58 6.87 11.88 7.81
CA PRO A 58 7.20 11.47 9.17
C PRO A 58 7.23 12.66 10.11
N LYS A 59 7.55 13.87 9.61
CA LYS A 59 7.47 15.11 10.38
C LYS A 59 6.05 15.37 10.87
N MET A 60 5.05 15.28 9.98
CA MET A 60 3.65 15.48 10.34
C MET A 60 3.20 14.43 11.37
N ILE A 61 3.48 13.15 11.14
CA ILE A 61 3.09 12.07 12.07
C ILE A 61 3.77 12.25 13.43
N ARG A 62 5.06 12.59 13.46
CA ARG A 62 5.78 12.94 14.70
C ARG A 62 5.10 14.11 15.42
N SER A 63 4.83 15.21 14.72
CA SER A 63 4.23 16.40 15.32
C SER A 63 2.85 16.09 15.92
N VAL A 64 1.97 15.41 15.18
CA VAL A 64 0.63 15.04 15.69
C VAL A 64 0.75 14.13 16.90
N ALA A 65 1.57 13.09 16.83
CA ALA A 65 1.74 12.15 17.93
C ALA A 65 2.39 12.78 19.16
N GLN A 66 3.32 13.72 18.96
CA GLN A 66 3.94 14.48 20.05
C GLN A 66 2.95 15.46 20.71
N ILE A 67 2.08 16.10 19.92
CA ILE A 67 1.00 16.94 20.46
C ILE A 67 0.05 16.10 21.31
N ILE A 68 -0.37 14.92 20.81
CA ILE A 68 -1.22 14.00 21.57
C ILE A 68 -0.53 13.57 22.87
N GLY A 69 0.74 13.14 22.79
CA GLY A 69 1.50 12.75 23.96
C GLY A 69 1.63 13.87 25.00
N PHE A 70 1.88 15.11 24.55
CA PHE A 70 1.91 16.28 25.42
C PHE A 70 0.56 16.56 26.07
N LEU A 71 -0.53 16.53 25.30
CA LEU A 71 -1.88 16.72 25.83
C LEU A 71 -2.25 15.63 26.85
N MET A 72 -1.83 14.38 26.63
CA MET A 72 -2.01 13.29 27.59
C MET A 72 -1.27 13.57 28.90
N MET A 73 -0.05 14.10 28.85
CA MET A 73 0.71 14.48 30.05
C MET A 73 0.01 15.61 30.81
N VAL A 74 -0.44 16.66 30.11
CA VAL A 74 -1.16 17.79 30.72
C VAL A 74 -2.45 17.31 31.38
N TYR A 75 -3.26 16.53 30.67
CA TYR A 75 -4.50 15.98 31.19
C TYR A 75 -4.24 15.11 32.44
N SER A 76 -3.27 14.20 32.37
CA SER A 76 -2.93 13.32 33.47
C SER A 76 -2.39 14.08 34.69
N TYR A 77 -1.66 15.19 34.48
CA TYR A 77 -1.20 16.06 35.56
C TYR A 77 -2.34 16.80 36.26
N LEU A 78 -3.32 17.31 35.49
CA LEU A 78 -4.44 18.08 36.03
C LEU A 78 -5.48 17.18 36.72
N GLU A 79 -5.91 16.11 36.05
CA GLU A 79 -7.04 15.28 36.50
C GLU A 79 -6.60 13.98 37.19
N GLY A 80 -5.41 13.46 36.88
CA GLY A 80 -4.93 12.21 37.46
C GLY A 80 -4.58 12.34 38.93
N SER A 81 -4.72 11.25 39.70
CA SER A 81 -4.34 11.17 41.11
C SER A 81 -3.39 10.00 41.39
N GLY A 82 -2.55 10.13 42.42
CA GLY A 82 -1.65 9.06 42.88
C GLY A 82 -0.80 8.45 41.75
N LYS A 83 -0.93 7.13 41.57
CA LYS A 83 -0.17 6.36 40.55
C LYS A 83 -0.63 6.65 39.12
N GLU A 84 -1.92 6.92 38.90
CA GLU A 84 -2.49 7.12 37.56
C GLU A 84 -1.94 8.39 36.90
N ARG A 85 -1.69 9.45 37.68
CA ARG A 85 -1.01 10.67 37.23
C ARG A 85 0.36 10.36 36.63
N TRP A 86 1.18 9.60 37.34
CA TRP A 86 2.53 9.28 36.88
C TRP A 86 2.53 8.31 35.71
N LEU A 87 1.57 7.38 35.65
CA LEU A 87 1.40 6.48 34.51
C LEU A 87 1.00 7.24 33.24
N GLY A 88 0.03 8.15 33.30
CA GLY A 88 -0.39 8.92 32.13
C GLY A 88 0.71 9.87 31.63
N ILE A 89 1.43 10.52 32.54
CA ILE A 89 2.65 11.29 32.18
C ILE A 89 3.70 10.38 31.53
N GLY A 90 3.93 9.19 32.09
CA GLY A 90 4.87 8.20 31.55
C GLY A 90 4.49 7.73 30.15
N TYR A 91 3.21 7.44 29.89
CA TYR A 91 2.72 7.06 28.57
C TYR A 91 2.88 8.19 27.54
N GLY A 92 2.54 9.43 27.92
CA GLY A 92 2.71 10.59 27.03
C GLY A 92 4.19 10.85 26.69
N ALA A 93 5.08 10.82 27.70
CA ALA A 93 6.52 10.96 27.49
C ALA A 93 7.09 9.81 26.63
N GLY A 94 6.66 8.58 26.91
CA GLY A 94 7.01 7.39 26.12
C GLY A 94 6.56 7.52 24.66
N MET A 95 5.34 7.98 24.41
CA MET A 95 4.82 8.24 23.07
C MET A 95 5.65 9.29 22.33
N MET A 96 5.98 10.41 22.97
CA MET A 96 6.82 11.45 22.39
C MET A 96 8.23 10.94 22.03
N PHE A 97 8.81 10.11 22.90
CA PHE A 97 10.11 9.49 22.66
C PHE A 97 10.06 8.47 21.51
N LEU A 98 9.13 7.52 21.56
CA LEU A 98 9.00 6.46 20.54
C LEU A 98 8.72 7.02 19.14
N THR A 99 7.85 8.03 19.05
CA THR A 99 7.47 8.62 17.75
C THR A 99 8.65 9.36 17.09
N SER A 100 9.62 9.84 17.86
CA SER A 100 10.83 10.49 17.33
C SER A 100 11.66 9.59 16.39
N PHE A 101 11.54 8.26 16.53
CA PHE A 101 12.21 7.26 15.69
C PHE A 101 11.48 6.93 14.38
N ILE A 102 10.30 7.52 14.11
CA ILE A 102 9.54 7.26 12.88
C ILE A 102 10.26 7.89 11.70
N THR A 103 10.95 7.10 10.88
CA THR A 103 11.63 7.57 9.67
C THR A 103 10.76 7.40 8.43
N GLN A 104 11.12 8.04 7.32
CA GLN A 104 10.45 7.87 6.03
C GLN A 104 10.36 6.39 5.62
N ARG A 105 11.44 5.62 5.84
CA ARG A 105 11.49 4.18 5.55
C ARG A 105 10.48 3.35 6.35
N ARG A 106 10.14 3.78 7.57
CA ARG A 106 9.17 3.10 8.44
C ARG A 106 7.73 3.51 8.18
N MET A 107 7.49 4.57 7.40
CA MET A 107 6.14 5.06 7.13
C MET A 107 5.28 4.02 6.43
N LEU A 108 5.83 3.32 5.44
CA LEU A 108 5.08 2.29 4.71
C LEU A 108 4.67 1.12 5.63
N MET A 109 5.56 0.72 6.55
CA MET A 109 5.26 -0.29 7.58
C MET A 109 4.11 0.17 8.49
N ILE A 110 4.16 1.41 8.97
CA ILE A 110 3.10 1.99 9.81
C ILE A 110 1.78 2.06 9.05
N THR A 111 1.81 2.43 7.76
CA THR A 111 0.64 2.41 6.88
C THR A 111 0.08 0.99 6.74
N GLY A 112 0.93 -0.01 6.49
CA GLY A 112 0.48 -1.41 6.40
C GLY A 112 -0.19 -1.89 7.69
N ILE A 113 0.39 -1.60 8.86
CA ILE A 113 -0.22 -1.91 10.17
C ILE A 113 -1.56 -1.20 10.32
N GLY A 114 -1.63 0.11 10.03
CA GLY A 114 -2.85 0.89 10.15
C GLY A 114 -3.96 0.38 9.24
N VAL A 115 -3.67 0.12 7.96
CA VAL A 115 -4.63 -0.43 7.00
C VAL A 115 -5.11 -1.82 7.42
N THR A 116 -4.20 -2.66 7.93
CA THR A 116 -4.56 -4.00 8.46
C THR A 116 -5.53 -3.89 9.63
N ALA A 117 -5.21 -3.05 10.62
CA ALA A 117 -6.04 -2.83 11.80
C ALA A 117 -7.41 -2.23 11.43
N CYS A 118 -7.44 -1.26 10.50
CA CYS A 118 -8.69 -0.70 9.99
C CYS A 118 -9.53 -1.74 9.25
N GLY A 119 -8.94 -2.54 8.37
CA GLY A 119 -9.65 -3.61 7.65
C GLY A 119 -10.24 -4.65 8.59
N TRP A 120 -9.49 -5.03 9.63
CA TRP A 120 -9.98 -5.93 10.67
C TRP A 120 -11.16 -5.31 11.43
N GLN A 121 -11.04 -4.05 11.87
CA GLN A 121 -12.08 -3.35 12.61
C GLN A 121 -13.37 -3.16 11.79
N LEU A 122 -13.23 -2.96 10.48
CA LEU A 122 -14.35 -2.81 9.55
C LEU A 122 -14.93 -4.15 9.06
N ASN A 123 -14.32 -5.29 9.42
CA ASN A 123 -14.64 -6.62 8.90
C ASN A 123 -14.52 -6.74 7.36
N GLU A 124 -13.66 -5.93 6.74
CA GLU A 124 -13.44 -5.90 5.29
C GLU A 124 -12.22 -6.74 4.92
N ILE A 125 -12.46 -7.94 4.36
CA ILE A 125 -11.39 -8.94 4.13
C ILE A 125 -10.30 -8.43 3.20
N TRP A 126 -10.70 -7.83 2.08
CA TRP A 126 -9.76 -7.27 1.11
C TRP A 126 -8.87 -6.19 1.73
N LEU A 127 -9.40 -5.41 2.68
CA LEU A 127 -8.70 -4.27 3.24
C LEU A 127 -7.60 -4.71 4.20
N TRP A 128 -7.84 -5.71 5.05
CA TRP A 128 -6.77 -6.21 5.92
C TRP A 128 -5.75 -7.08 5.16
N LEU A 129 -6.16 -7.80 4.12
CA LEU A 129 -5.21 -8.47 3.21
C LEU A 129 -4.34 -7.48 2.44
N LEU A 130 -4.91 -6.36 1.99
CA LEU A 130 -4.17 -5.23 1.40
C LEU A 130 -3.17 -4.66 2.42
N GLY A 131 -3.59 -4.45 3.66
CA GLY A 131 -2.70 -3.99 4.73
C GLY A 131 -1.49 -4.91 4.94
N ILE A 132 -1.70 -6.23 4.90
CA ILE A 132 -0.63 -7.23 4.98
C ILE A 132 0.29 -7.13 3.75
N TYR A 133 -0.25 -6.95 2.53
CA TYR A 133 0.57 -6.73 1.33
C TYR A 133 1.51 -5.52 1.51
N ILE A 134 0.96 -4.38 1.94
CA ILE A 134 1.71 -3.14 2.18
C ILE A 134 2.79 -3.36 3.25
N LEU A 135 2.43 -4.06 4.33
CA LEU A 135 3.34 -4.37 5.42
C LEU A 135 4.52 -5.23 4.93
N ILE A 136 4.26 -6.29 4.18
CA ILE A 136 5.32 -7.14 3.60
C ILE A 136 6.18 -6.32 2.63
N ALA A 137 5.55 -5.52 1.75
CA ALA A 137 6.26 -4.69 0.78
C ALA A 137 7.19 -3.66 1.45
N SER A 138 6.89 -3.25 2.69
CA SER A 138 7.77 -2.38 3.49
C SER A 138 9.08 -3.03 3.95
N PHE A 139 9.26 -4.34 3.77
CA PHE A 139 10.52 -5.05 4.10
C PHE A 139 11.25 -5.58 2.86
N VAL A 140 10.71 -5.34 1.67
CA VAL A 140 11.14 -5.96 0.42
C VAL A 140 11.83 -4.91 -0.43
N SER A 141 13.02 -5.22 -0.95
CA SER A 141 13.75 -4.31 -1.84
C SER A 141 13.02 -4.07 -3.15
N HIS A 142 13.16 -2.87 -3.71
CA HIS A 142 12.54 -2.54 -5.00
C HIS A 142 12.88 -3.56 -6.10
N ARG A 143 11.88 -3.95 -6.90
CA ARG A 143 11.96 -4.96 -7.99
C ARG A 143 12.21 -6.41 -7.55
N SER A 144 11.87 -6.76 -6.32
CA SER A 144 11.92 -8.15 -5.83
C SER A 144 10.52 -8.76 -5.68
N TYR A 145 10.04 -9.08 -4.46
CA TYR A 145 8.80 -9.85 -4.29
C TYR A 145 7.55 -9.14 -4.80
N THR A 146 7.46 -7.81 -4.71
CA THR A 146 6.38 -7.03 -5.32
C THR A 146 6.42 -7.03 -6.85
N HIS A 147 7.53 -7.43 -7.45
CA HIS A 147 7.70 -7.55 -8.90
C HIS A 147 7.86 -9.03 -9.32
N SER A 148 7.11 -9.91 -8.66
CA SER A 148 7.13 -11.35 -8.91
C SER A 148 5.72 -11.89 -9.15
N VAL A 149 5.63 -13.08 -9.76
CA VAL A 149 4.37 -13.81 -9.91
C VAL A 149 3.74 -14.08 -8.55
N LEU A 150 4.54 -14.34 -7.51
CA LEU A 150 4.05 -14.53 -6.16
C LEU A 150 3.35 -13.27 -5.62
N GLY A 151 3.95 -12.09 -5.82
CA GLY A 151 3.33 -10.81 -5.46
C GLY A 151 2.02 -10.57 -6.19
N MET A 152 1.98 -10.88 -7.49
CA MET A 152 0.77 -10.79 -8.31
C MET A 152 -0.33 -11.76 -7.84
N ILE A 153 0.01 -13.01 -7.50
CA ILE A 153 -0.95 -13.99 -6.98
C ILE A 153 -1.56 -13.51 -5.66
N TYR A 154 -0.73 -13.00 -4.73
CA TYR A 154 -1.24 -12.45 -3.49
C TYR A 154 -2.20 -11.27 -3.76
N TYR A 155 -1.80 -10.35 -4.64
CA TYR A 155 -2.65 -9.20 -4.99
C TYR A 155 -3.94 -9.61 -5.72
N ALA A 156 -3.92 -10.69 -6.51
CA ALA A 156 -5.11 -11.25 -7.12
C ALA A 156 -6.12 -11.76 -6.07
N ILE A 157 -5.64 -12.36 -4.98
CA ILE A 157 -6.51 -12.75 -3.84
C ILE A 157 -7.16 -11.50 -3.23
N VAL A 158 -6.39 -10.43 -2.98
CA VAL A 158 -6.92 -9.15 -2.51
C VAL A 158 -7.99 -8.63 -3.47
N ALA A 159 -7.71 -8.62 -4.77
CA ALA A 159 -8.63 -8.15 -5.80
C ALA A 159 -9.94 -8.95 -5.84
N ARG A 160 -9.88 -10.27 -5.62
CA ARG A 160 -11.08 -11.12 -5.61
C ARG A 160 -12.01 -10.77 -4.44
N TYR A 161 -11.46 -10.55 -3.25
CA TYR A 161 -12.24 -10.09 -2.10
C TYR A 161 -12.73 -8.65 -2.29
N LEU A 162 -11.96 -7.79 -2.95
CA LEU A 162 -12.39 -6.42 -3.25
C LEU A 162 -13.61 -6.42 -4.18
N GLU A 163 -13.54 -7.17 -5.29
CA GLU A 163 -14.65 -7.35 -6.22
C GLU A 163 -15.92 -7.84 -5.51
N SER A 164 -15.76 -8.84 -4.64
CA SER A 164 -16.87 -9.39 -3.86
C SER A 164 -17.46 -8.39 -2.85
N SER A 165 -16.66 -7.44 -2.35
CA SER A 165 -17.09 -6.40 -1.40
C SER A 165 -17.82 -5.26 -2.11
N ILE A 166 -17.31 -4.78 -3.25
CA ILE A 166 -17.89 -3.63 -3.96
C ILE A 166 -18.93 -4.01 -5.02
N MET A 167 -19.06 -5.31 -5.35
CA MET A 167 -20.06 -5.86 -6.27
C MET A 167 -20.01 -5.22 -7.67
N ILE A 168 -18.81 -4.99 -8.18
CA ILE A 168 -18.58 -4.47 -9.53
C ILE A 168 -17.82 -5.52 -10.34
N ASP A 169 -18.48 -6.08 -11.36
CA ASP A 169 -17.85 -7.04 -12.27
C ASP A 169 -16.67 -6.41 -13.03
N GLY A 170 -15.59 -7.17 -13.21
CA GLY A 170 -14.39 -6.71 -13.89
C GLY A 170 -13.33 -6.11 -12.97
N VAL A 171 -13.62 -5.96 -11.67
CA VAL A 171 -12.64 -5.41 -10.70
C VAL A 171 -11.45 -6.34 -10.56
N PHE A 172 -11.69 -7.65 -10.49
CA PHE A 172 -10.62 -8.63 -10.43
C PHE A 172 -9.71 -8.55 -11.66
N GLU A 173 -10.30 -8.54 -12.86
CA GLU A 173 -9.57 -8.44 -14.14
C GLU A 173 -8.80 -7.12 -14.24
N ALA A 174 -9.42 -5.99 -13.89
CA ALA A 174 -8.77 -4.69 -13.91
C ALA A 174 -7.56 -4.66 -12.96
N CYS A 175 -7.66 -5.30 -11.79
CA CYS A 175 -6.55 -5.39 -10.85
C CYS A 175 -5.42 -6.28 -11.36
N VAL A 176 -5.73 -7.50 -11.79
CA VAL A 176 -4.75 -8.48 -12.22
C VAL A 176 -4.05 -8.04 -13.51
N ILE A 177 -4.80 -7.57 -14.50
CA ILE A 177 -4.24 -7.09 -15.77
C ILE A 177 -3.46 -5.79 -15.54
N GLY A 178 -3.95 -4.88 -14.69
CA GLY A 178 -3.21 -3.68 -14.30
C GLY A 178 -1.86 -4.01 -13.67
N TYR A 179 -1.84 -4.91 -12.68
CA TYR A 179 -0.60 -5.36 -12.04
C TYR A 179 0.34 -6.08 -13.02
N ALA A 180 -0.20 -6.99 -13.83
CA ALA A 180 0.57 -7.71 -14.84
C ALA A 180 1.20 -6.76 -15.87
N SER A 181 0.46 -5.70 -16.27
CA SER A 181 0.96 -4.70 -17.20
C SER A 181 2.19 -3.97 -16.66
N HIS A 182 2.25 -3.72 -15.35
CA HIS A 182 3.45 -3.17 -14.69
C HIS A 182 4.62 -4.13 -14.80
N LEU A 183 4.41 -5.42 -14.46
CA LEU A 183 5.47 -6.42 -14.52
C LEU A 183 6.04 -6.53 -15.94
N ILE A 184 5.17 -6.65 -16.95
CA ILE A 184 5.57 -6.73 -18.36
C ILE A 184 6.33 -5.46 -18.77
N ALA A 185 5.82 -4.29 -18.40
CA ALA A 185 6.43 -3.00 -18.71
C ALA A 185 7.80 -2.79 -18.05
N ASP A 186 8.15 -3.58 -17.03
CA ASP A 186 9.44 -3.54 -16.33
C ASP A 186 10.39 -4.70 -16.70
N MET A 187 10.00 -5.58 -17.63
CA MET A 187 10.87 -6.64 -18.15
C MET A 187 12.01 -6.08 -19.00
N LYS A 188 13.17 -6.74 -18.96
CA LYS A 188 14.42 -6.33 -19.62
C LYS A 188 14.39 -6.52 -21.14
N PHE A 189 13.52 -7.37 -21.67
CA PHE A 189 13.39 -7.54 -23.12
C PHE A 189 12.86 -6.26 -23.82
N LEU A 190 12.19 -5.36 -23.08
CA LEU A 190 11.76 -4.09 -23.62
C LEU A 190 12.96 -3.12 -23.75
N PRO A 191 13.14 -2.46 -24.90
CA PRO A 191 14.36 -1.69 -25.20
C PRO A 191 14.59 -0.49 -24.26
N PHE A 192 13.57 -0.06 -23.53
CA PHE A 192 13.63 1.09 -22.63
C PHE A 192 14.04 0.73 -21.19
N ASN A 193 14.21 -0.56 -20.87
CA ASN A 193 14.56 -1.03 -19.52
C ASN A 193 15.99 -1.59 -19.46
N LYS A 194 16.86 -0.90 -18.72
CA LYS A 194 18.25 -1.34 -18.49
C LYS A 194 18.37 -2.44 -17.42
N ARG A 195 17.35 -2.58 -16.57
CA ARG A 195 17.26 -3.55 -15.46
C ARG A 195 15.92 -4.26 -15.55
N GLY A 196 15.91 -5.57 -15.32
CA GLY A 196 14.70 -6.38 -15.33
C GLY A 196 14.07 -6.53 -13.95
N ILE A 197 13.15 -7.50 -13.85
CA ILE A 197 12.50 -7.93 -12.61
C ILE A 197 12.77 -9.40 -12.33
N LYS A 198 12.74 -9.79 -11.04
CA LYS A 198 12.94 -11.18 -10.62
C LYS A 198 11.60 -11.91 -10.53
N LEU A 199 11.02 -12.19 -11.70
CA LEU A 199 9.63 -12.63 -11.85
C LEU A 199 9.31 -13.92 -11.06
N PHE A 200 10.28 -14.83 -10.93
CA PHE A 200 10.08 -16.17 -10.37
C PHE A 200 10.62 -16.33 -8.95
N LEU A 201 10.78 -15.25 -8.17
CA LEU A 201 11.13 -15.39 -6.75
C LEU A 201 10.06 -16.19 -5.98
N PRO A 202 10.46 -17.02 -4.99
CA PRO A 202 11.84 -17.28 -4.54
C PRO A 202 12.57 -18.37 -5.35
N LEU A 203 11.92 -19.00 -6.33
CA LEU A 203 12.45 -20.14 -7.09
C LEU A 203 13.63 -19.75 -7.99
N SER A 204 13.66 -18.53 -8.51
CA SER A 204 14.76 -18.01 -9.32
C SER A 204 14.94 -16.50 -9.16
N SER A 205 16.20 -16.08 -9.02
CA SER A 205 16.59 -14.68 -8.95
C SER A 205 17.04 -14.10 -10.30
N LYS A 206 16.83 -14.83 -11.41
CA LYS A 206 17.17 -14.38 -12.76
C LYS A 206 16.29 -13.19 -13.14
N GLU A 207 16.92 -12.12 -13.63
CA GLU A 207 16.22 -10.97 -14.18
C GLU A 207 15.69 -11.30 -15.57
N ILE A 208 14.43 -10.94 -15.81
CA ILE A 208 13.73 -11.07 -17.09
C ILE A 208 13.34 -9.69 -17.60
#